data_AF-A0A7S2C8B1-F1
#
_entry.id   AF-A0A7S2C8B1-F1
#
_cell.length_a   1.000
_cell.length_b   1.000
_cell.length_c   1.000
_cell.angle_alpha   90.00
_cell.angle_beta   90.00
_cell.angle_gamma   90.00
#
_symmetry.space_group_name_H-M   'P 1'
#
loop_
_entity.id
_entity.type
_entity.pdbx_description
1 polymer ?
#
loop_
_entity_poly.entity_id
_entity_poly.type
_entity_poly.pdbx_seq_one_letter_code
_entity_poly.pdbx_strand_id
1 'polypeptide(L)'
;FAVAAQSEALVPLADLLNHRPGSALVSWGASKGKQLVMEANGLVEEGDEVCIDYGPLPNSVLVAHYGFALPANLTDTALVTVGEVTAALCCPVAEWEQNPGIWYPYFVDYHSEV
;
A
#
# COMPACT_ATOMS: atom_id res chain seq x y z
N PHE A 1 7.83 -22.65 24.79
CA PHE A 1 8.29 -22.07 23.52
C PHE A 1 8.77 -20.66 23.81
N ALA A 2 10.06 -20.36 23.61
CA ALA A 2 10.59 -19.01 23.80
C ALA A 2 10.32 -18.20 22.53
N VAL A 3 9.61 -17.09 22.66
CA VAL A 3 9.48 -16.10 21.58
C VAL A 3 10.84 -15.42 21.45
N ALA A 4 11.46 -15.50 20.27
CA ALA A 4 12.68 -14.76 20.01
C ALA A 4 12.39 -13.25 20.18
N ALA A 5 13.22 -12.55 20.94
CA ALA A 5 13.08 -11.11 21.11
C ALA A 5 13.20 -10.42 19.74
N GLN A 6 12.19 -9.67 19.34
CA GLN A 6 12.30 -8.75 18.21
C GLN A 6 13.14 -7.54 18.64
N SER A 7 14.07 -7.14 17.78
CA SER A 7 14.89 -5.93 17.95
C SER A 7 14.87 -5.14 16.64
N GLU A 8 14.85 -3.82 16.75
CA GLU A 8 15.02 -2.91 15.62
C GLU A 8 16.50 -2.70 15.31
N ALA A 9 16.84 -2.54 14.03
CA ALA A 9 18.21 -2.31 13.59
C ALA A 9 18.23 -1.44 12.32
N LEU A 10 19.30 -0.66 12.15
CA LEU A 10 19.68 -0.12 10.85
C LEU A 10 20.53 -1.16 10.13
N VAL A 11 20.22 -1.41 8.85
CA VAL A 11 20.92 -2.39 8.03
C VAL A 11 21.57 -1.67 6.85
N PRO A 12 22.87 -1.33 6.97
CA PRO A 12 23.62 -0.73 5.88
C PRO A 12 23.47 -1.52 4.59
N LEU A 13 23.53 -0.82 3.46
CA LEU A 13 23.23 -1.31 2.11
C LEU A 13 21.75 -1.62 1.87
N ALA A 14 21.09 -2.42 2.70
CA ALA A 14 19.67 -2.73 2.54
C ALA A 14 18.79 -1.47 2.67
N ASP A 15 19.11 -0.59 3.62
CA ASP A 15 18.40 0.66 3.86
C ASP A 15 18.55 1.69 2.72
N LEU A 16 19.46 1.47 1.76
CA LEU A 16 19.62 2.36 0.60
C LEU A 16 18.61 2.05 -0.51
N LEU A 17 17.93 0.90 -0.46
CA LEU A 17 17.05 0.46 -1.53
C LEU A 17 15.70 1.17 -1.43
N ASN A 18 15.29 1.82 -2.52
CA ASN A 18 14.03 2.54 -2.60
C ASN A 18 12.83 1.58 -2.65
N HIS A 19 11.66 2.14 -2.37
CA HIS A 19 10.40 1.41 -2.42
C HIS A 19 9.87 1.26 -3.85
N ARG A 20 9.56 0.03 -4.26
CA ARG A 20 8.73 -0.28 -5.44
C ARG A 20 7.80 -1.45 -5.11
N PRO A 21 6.47 -1.27 -5.20
CA PRO A 21 5.52 -2.36 -4.94
C PRO A 21 5.83 -3.60 -5.79
N GLY A 22 5.91 -4.77 -5.15
CA GLY A 22 6.14 -6.06 -5.81
C GLY A 22 7.57 -6.34 -6.29
N SER A 23 8.56 -5.48 -6.06
CA SER A 23 9.90 -5.64 -6.66
C SER A 23 10.77 -6.74 -6.03
N ALA A 24 10.80 -6.84 -4.70
CA ALA A 24 11.62 -7.83 -3.99
C ALA A 24 10.99 -8.20 -2.64
N LEU A 25 11.06 -9.49 -2.30
CA LEU A 25 10.65 -10.00 -1.00
C LEU A 25 11.86 -9.99 -0.09
N VAL A 26 11.84 -9.12 0.91
CA VAL A 26 12.84 -9.16 1.98
C VAL A 26 12.44 -10.28 2.93
N SER A 27 13.23 -11.36 2.99
CA SER A 27 13.00 -12.44 3.94
C SER A 27 14.15 -12.50 4.95
N TRP A 28 13.80 -12.49 6.24
CA TRP A 28 14.79 -12.77 7.28
C TRP A 28 15.04 -14.29 7.30
N GLY A 29 16.02 -14.72 6.53
CA GLY A 29 16.49 -16.10 6.56
C GLY A 29 17.18 -16.42 7.89
N ALA A 30 16.44 -17.05 8.82
CA ALA A 30 17.04 -17.67 10.01
C ALA A 30 17.85 -18.95 9.69
N SER A 31 18.26 -19.15 8.43
CA SER A 31 18.97 -20.34 7.99
C SER A 31 20.49 -20.18 8.24
N LYS A 32 20.91 -20.64 9.42
CA LYS A 32 22.31 -20.97 9.80
C LYS A 32 23.35 -19.85 9.82
N GLY A 33 22.99 -18.60 9.57
CA GLY A 33 23.88 -17.45 9.70
C GLY A 33 23.13 -16.24 10.24
N LYS A 34 23.79 -15.40 11.05
CA LYS A 34 23.27 -14.10 11.49
C LYS A 34 23.30 -13.10 10.32
N GLN A 35 22.59 -13.38 9.24
CA GLN A 35 22.66 -12.62 7.99
C GLN A 35 21.27 -12.23 7.52
N LEU A 36 21.15 -11.00 6.99
CA LEU A 36 19.98 -10.57 6.22
C LEU A 36 20.16 -11.06 4.78
N VAL A 37 19.12 -11.68 4.22
CA VAL A 37 19.09 -12.13 2.82
C VAL A 37 17.94 -11.41 2.11
N MET A 38 18.18 -10.93 0.90
CA MET A 38 17.19 -10.22 0.09
C MET A 38 17.15 -10.87 -1.28
N GLU A 39 15.97 -11.33 -1.70
CA GLU A 39 15.78 -12.02 -2.97
C GLU A 39 14.90 -11.17 -3.88
N ALA A 40 15.35 -10.95 -5.11
CA ALA A 40 14.57 -10.24 -6.10
C ALA A 40 13.37 -11.10 -6.54
N ASN A 41 12.20 -10.49 -6.69
CA ASN A 41 10.99 -11.20 -7.13
C ASN A 41 10.84 -11.23 -8.66
N GLY A 42 11.80 -10.67 -9.39
CA GLY A 42 11.77 -10.55 -10.84
C GLY A 42 13.15 -10.34 -11.44
N LEU A 43 13.19 -10.20 -12.77
CA LEU A 43 14.42 -9.89 -13.49
C LEU A 43 14.89 -8.48 -13.11
N VAL A 44 16.20 -8.32 -12.94
CA VAL A 44 16.87 -7.03 -12.77
C VAL A 44 17.92 -6.97 -13.88
N GLU A 45 17.76 -6.04 -14.82
CA GLU A 45 18.68 -5.86 -15.93
C GLU A 45 19.78 -4.85 -15.60
N GLU A 46 20.80 -4.78 -16.44
CA GLU A 46 21.87 -3.79 -16.29
C GLU A 46 21.30 -2.37 -16.41
N GLY A 47 21.57 -1.54 -15.42
CA GLY A 47 21.07 -0.16 -15.36
C GLY A 47 19.72 -0.01 -14.64
N ASP A 48 19.04 -1.11 -14.31
CA ASP A 48 17.84 -1.05 -13.50
C ASP A 48 18.15 -0.63 -12.06
N GLU A 49 17.23 0.15 -11.48
CA GLU A 49 17.23 0.40 -10.05
C GLU A 49 16.79 -0.86 -9.29
N VAL A 50 17.58 -1.23 -8.30
CA VAL A 50 17.23 -2.27 -7.34
C VAL A 50 16.37 -1.67 -6.24
N CYS A 51 15.12 -2.13 -6.17
CA CYS A 51 14.13 -1.64 -5.21
C CYS A 51 13.60 -2.79 -4.35
N ILE A 52 13.01 -2.46 -3.20
CA ILE A 52 12.32 -3.41 -2.32
C ILE A 52 10.88 -3.00 -2.08
N ASP A 53 10.06 -3.94 -1.61
CA ASP A 53 8.71 -3.63 -1.16
C ASP A 53 8.72 -3.36 0.36
N TYR A 54 8.37 -2.13 0.78
CA TYR A 54 8.28 -1.76 2.19
C TYR A 54 6.99 -2.29 2.84
N GLY A 55 6.10 -2.88 2.04
CA GLY A 55 4.80 -3.40 2.44
C GLY A 55 3.64 -2.54 1.94
N PRO A 56 2.39 -3.01 2.15
CA PRO A 56 1.17 -2.33 1.72
C PRO A 56 0.84 -1.12 2.60
N LEU A 57 1.64 -0.05 2.46
CA LEU A 57 1.53 1.15 3.29
C LEU A 57 0.75 2.26 2.57
N PRO A 58 -0.20 2.94 3.24
CA PRO A 58 -0.86 4.11 2.66
C PRO A 58 0.10 5.31 2.59
N ASN A 59 -0.19 6.27 1.72
CA ASN A 59 0.65 7.46 1.54
C ASN A 59 0.76 8.28 2.83
N SER A 60 -0.25 8.25 3.70
CA SER A 60 -0.19 8.88 5.03
C SER A 60 0.97 8.34 5.89
N VAL A 61 1.23 7.03 5.84
CA VAL A 61 2.34 6.37 6.54
C VAL A 61 3.67 6.61 5.82
N LEU A 62 3.70 6.50 4.48
CA LEU A 62 4.91 6.75 3.69
C LEU A 62 5.44 8.17 3.90
N VAL A 63 4.56 9.17 3.92
CA VAL A 63 4.96 10.57 4.18
C VAL A 63 5.46 10.74 5.61
N ALA A 64 4.73 10.22 6.59
CA ALA A 64 5.05 10.42 8.00
C ALA A 64 6.37 9.73 8.43
N HIS A 65 6.66 8.55 7.88
CA HIS A 65 7.77 7.72 8.34
C HIS A 65 8.94 7.63 7.35
N TYR A 66 8.69 7.86 6.06
CA TYR A 66 9.70 7.71 5.00
C TYR A 66 9.92 8.97 4.16
N GLY A 67 9.07 9.99 4.31
CA GLY A 67 9.26 11.30 3.67
C GLY A 67 8.93 11.35 2.18
N PHE A 68 8.17 10.40 1.64
CA PHE A 68 7.73 10.39 0.25
C PHE A 68 6.28 9.90 0.10
N ALA A 69 5.69 10.11 -1.09
CA ALA A 69 4.39 9.58 -1.46
C ALA A 69 4.45 8.95 -2.86
N LEU A 70 3.63 7.92 -3.10
CA LEU A 70 3.49 7.30 -4.41
C LEU A 70 2.30 7.91 -5.17
N PRO A 71 2.47 8.35 -6.43
CA PRO A 71 1.41 8.98 -7.22
C PRO A 71 0.17 8.10 -7.47
N ALA A 72 0.34 6.78 -7.54
CA ALA A 72 -0.72 5.80 -7.78
C ALA A 72 -0.62 4.64 -6.79
N ASN A 73 -0.65 4.95 -5.49
CA ASN A 73 -0.54 3.95 -4.44
C ASN A 73 -1.82 3.08 -4.39
N LEU A 74 -1.72 1.83 -4.84
CA LEU A 74 -2.85 0.88 -4.84
C LEU A 74 -3.30 0.48 -3.43
N THR A 75 -2.47 0.72 -2.41
CA THR A 75 -2.77 0.42 -1.00
C THR A 75 -3.06 1.69 -0.20
N ASP A 76 -3.33 2.82 -0.87
CA ASP A 76 -3.69 4.06 -0.17
C ASP A 76 -5.04 3.94 0.53
N THR A 77 -5.10 4.48 1.74
CA THR A 77 -6.30 4.44 2.58
C THR A 77 -6.43 5.72 3.39
N ALA A 78 -7.67 6.06 3.73
CA ALA A 78 -8.01 7.18 4.60
C ALA A 78 -8.83 6.68 5.80
N LEU A 79 -8.53 7.20 6.99
CA LEU A 79 -9.32 6.92 8.17
C LEU A 79 -10.62 7.73 8.11
N VAL A 80 -11.77 7.04 8.09
CA VAL A 80 -13.08 7.68 8.19
C VAL A 80 -13.68 7.34 9.54
N THR A 81 -13.90 8.36 10.38
CA THR A 81 -14.64 8.21 11.63
C THR A 81 -16.11 8.46 11.36
N VAL A 82 -16.93 7.43 11.55
CA VAL A 82 -18.39 7.56 11.48
C VAL A 82 -18.92 7.73 12.91
N GLY A 83 -19.71 8.78 13.15
CA GLY A 83 -20.37 9.01 14.44
C GLY A 83 -21.52 8.04 14.70
N GLU A 84 -22.34 8.30 15.74
CA GLU A 84 -23.60 7.58 15.89
C GLU A 84 -24.47 7.74 14.63
N VAL A 85 -24.84 6.61 14.03
CA VAL A 85 -25.80 6.56 12.93
C VAL A 85 -27.20 6.84 13.50
N THR A 86 -27.49 8.10 13.78
CA THR A 86 -28.84 8.54 14.16
C THR A 86 -29.70 8.66 12.91
N ALA A 87 -30.27 7.55 12.44
CA ALA A 87 -31.39 7.45 11.48
C ALA A 87 -31.35 8.32 10.19
N ALA A 88 -30.25 8.98 9.85
CA ALA A 88 -30.12 9.81 8.66
C ALA A 88 -29.97 9.00 7.36
N LEU A 89 -29.89 7.67 7.47
CA LEU A 89 -30.09 6.76 6.34
C LEU A 89 -31.56 6.72 5.86
N CYS A 90 -32.48 7.43 6.54
CA CYS A 90 -33.82 7.71 6.01
C CYS A 90 -33.89 8.97 5.13
N CYS A 91 -32.80 9.72 4.98
CA CYS A 91 -32.74 10.71 3.90
C CYS A 91 -32.77 9.92 2.58
N PRO A 92 -33.75 10.16 1.69
CA PRO A 92 -33.69 9.63 0.34
C PRO A 92 -32.33 9.97 -0.23
N VAL A 93 -31.70 9.03 -0.92
CA VAL A 93 -30.54 9.30 -1.77
C VAL A 93 -30.84 10.60 -2.51
N ALA A 94 -30.05 11.65 -2.27
CA ALA A 94 -30.23 12.89 -3.00
C ALA A 94 -30.25 12.53 -4.48
N GLU A 95 -31.36 12.80 -5.16
CA GLU A 95 -31.42 12.70 -6.61
C GLU A 95 -30.39 13.69 -7.13
N TRP A 96 -29.22 13.17 -7.52
CA TRP A 96 -28.22 13.97 -8.19
C TRP A 96 -28.85 14.41 -9.51
N GLU A 97 -29.22 15.68 -9.63
CA GLU A 97 -29.52 16.26 -10.93
C GLU A 97 -28.28 15.99 -11.81
N GLN A 98 -28.49 15.23 -12.88
CA GLN A 98 -27.47 15.03 -13.90
C GLN A 98 -27.03 16.41 -14.37
N ASN A 99 -25.86 16.85 -13.94
CA ASN A 99 -25.23 18.04 -14.49
C ASN A 99 -24.60 17.59 -15.82
N PRO A 100 -25.17 17.94 -16.99
CA PRO A 100 -24.72 17.43 -18.28
C PRO A 100 -23.31 17.86 -18.67
N GLY A 101 -22.64 18.69 -17.85
CA GLY A 101 -21.28 19.18 -18.07
C GLY A 101 -20.16 18.40 -17.40
N ILE A 102 -20.43 17.41 -16.54
CA ILE A 102 -19.38 16.69 -15.81
C ILE A 102 -19.44 15.19 -16.11
N TRP A 103 -18.57 14.75 -17.03
CA TRP A 103 -18.36 13.34 -17.34
C TRP A 103 -17.29 12.76 -16.41
N TYR A 104 -17.66 11.86 -15.50
CA TYR A 104 -16.71 11.01 -14.78
C TYR A 104 -16.63 9.64 -15.49
N PRO A 105 -15.45 9.16 -15.91
CA PRO A 105 -15.33 8.03 -16.84
C PRO A 105 -15.44 6.64 -16.23
N TYR A 106 -15.83 6.48 -14.95
CA TYR A 106 -15.87 5.16 -14.32
C TYR A 106 -17.14 4.95 -13.50
N PHE A 107 -18.24 4.68 -14.18
CA PHE A 107 -19.30 3.84 -13.64
C PHE A 107 -19.48 2.66 -14.59
N VAL A 108 -19.02 1.49 -14.16
CA VAL A 108 -19.45 0.22 -14.74
C VAL A 108 -20.72 -0.14 -13.98
N ASP A 109 -21.87 0.06 -14.62
CA ASP A 109 -23.15 -0.42 -14.12
C ASP A 109 -23.11 -1.95 -14.05
N TYR A 110 -23.11 -2.49 -12.83
CA TYR A 110 -23.40 -3.89 -12.62
C TYR A 110 -24.90 -4.02 -12.33
N HIS A 111 -25.70 -3.97 -13.40
CA HIS A 111 -27.10 -4.39 -13.36
C HIS A 111 -27.31 -5.59 -14.30
N SER A 112 -27.34 -6.76 -13.65
CA SER A 112 -28.19 -7.96 -13.85
C SER A 112 -28.61 -8.40 -15.26
N GLU A 113 -28.36 -9.69 -15.54
CA GLU A 113 -29.26 -10.70 -16.15
C GLU A 113 -28.49 -12.04 -16.06
N VAL A 114 -28.93 -13.11 -15.38
CA VAL A 114 -30.18 -13.89 -15.49
C VAL A 114 -30.53 -14.52 -14.15
#